data_AF-A0A961DA62-F1
#
_entry.id   AF-A0A961DA62-F1
#
_cell.length_a   1.000
_cell.length_b   1.000
_cell.length_c   1.000
_cell.angle_alpha   90.00
_cell.angle_beta   90.00
_cell.angle_gamma   90.00
#
_symmetry.space_group_name_H-M   'P 1'
#
loop_
_entity.id
_entity.type
_entity.pdbx_description
1 polymer ?
#
loop_
_entity_poly.entity_id
_entity_poly.type
_entity_poly.pdbx_seq_one_letter_code
_entity_poly.pdbx_strand_id
1 'polypeptide(L)'
;MPATTITLGIGHLPSDHDRKTQLDVHLHLNCPATPISMGERWGPQSIGASFTLQQATENRHEEHLRVCGCDWLCRLALEERMSGHVFTPEEILQRRPEQAAPAAEPKPAPSQSSPEPQLAKIRRALETHDFEKIEGLRDVLNPGLVQQIADDWRSDLPRETKDAYAALLLDQVADCVRPIFEDALASPSVESRAYAVCVLTKDFGRFDSMLVNGGLDAAKVDAAVRTLS
;
A
#
# COMPACT_ATOMS: atom_id res chain seq x y z
N MET A 1 -4.11 37.40 12.42
CA MET A 1 -3.60 36.56 13.52
C MET A 1 -2.43 35.74 12.97
N PRO A 2 -1.32 35.57 13.69
CA PRO A 2 -0.21 34.74 13.21
C PRO A 2 -0.72 33.31 12.98
N ALA A 3 -0.26 32.66 11.91
CA ALA A 3 -0.62 31.28 11.63
C ALA A 3 -0.14 30.41 12.80
N THR A 4 -1.07 29.74 13.49
CA THR A 4 -0.76 28.83 14.61
C THR A 4 -0.14 27.51 14.14
N THR A 5 -0.20 27.26 12.83
CA THR A 5 0.21 26.02 12.20
C THR A 5 0.98 26.34 10.92
N ILE A 6 2.13 25.69 10.72
CA ILE A 6 2.99 25.84 9.54
C ILE A 6 3.09 24.48 8.85
N THR A 7 2.77 24.44 7.56
CA THR A 7 3.00 23.24 6.76
C THR A 7 4.50 23.05 6.51
N LEU A 8 5.02 21.93 7.00
CA LEU A 8 6.42 21.54 6.81
C LEU A 8 6.61 20.83 5.46
N GLY A 9 5.66 19.97 5.10
CA GLY A 9 5.70 19.20 3.87
C GLY A 9 4.36 18.57 3.52
N ILE A 10 4.18 18.29 2.23
CA ILE A 10 3.02 17.57 1.67
C ILE A 10 3.59 16.53 0.71
N GLY A 11 3.12 15.30 0.82
CA GLY A 11 3.49 14.19 -0.04
C GLY A 11 2.28 13.37 -0.45
N HIS A 12 2.50 12.39 -1.30
CA HIS A 12 1.48 11.42 -1.68
C HIS A 12 1.82 10.07 -1.09
N LEU A 13 0.84 9.40 -0.50
CA LEU A 13 1.04 8.07 0.06
C LEU A 13 1.70 7.17 -1.01
N PRO A 14 2.79 6.44 -0.72
CA PRO A 14 3.51 5.66 -1.73
C PRO A 14 2.66 4.62 -2.44
N SER A 15 1.67 4.07 -1.73
CA SER A 15 0.68 3.12 -2.22
C SER A 15 -0.48 3.76 -2.98
N ASP A 16 -0.64 5.09 -2.93
CA ASP A 16 -1.69 5.80 -3.65
C ASP A 16 -1.19 6.29 -5.02
N HIS A 17 -1.24 5.37 -5.98
CA HIS A 17 -0.83 5.60 -7.37
C HIS A 17 -1.65 6.68 -8.09
N ASP A 18 -2.87 6.94 -7.64
CA ASP A 18 -3.75 7.97 -8.18
C ASP A 18 -3.52 9.35 -7.55
N ARG A 19 -2.63 9.45 -6.54
CA ARG A 19 -2.33 10.70 -5.81
C ARG A 19 -3.56 11.37 -5.18
N LYS A 20 -4.62 10.61 -4.90
CA LYS A 20 -5.88 11.06 -4.30
C LYS A 20 -5.75 11.35 -2.80
N THR A 21 -4.91 10.59 -2.11
CA THR A 21 -4.55 10.71 -0.70
C THR A 21 -3.24 11.49 -0.57
N GLN A 22 -3.37 12.72 -0.08
CA GLN A 22 -2.23 13.54 0.30
C GLN A 22 -1.91 13.32 1.77
N LEU A 23 -0.63 13.13 2.06
CA LEU A 23 -0.10 13.15 3.40
C LEU A 23 0.41 14.57 3.67
N ASP A 24 0.17 15.08 4.86
CA ASP A 24 0.75 16.34 5.28
C ASP A 24 1.43 16.25 6.63
N VAL A 25 2.42 17.12 6.82
CA VAL A 25 3.14 17.30 8.07
C VAL A 25 3.06 18.77 8.42
N HIS A 26 2.51 19.06 9.59
CA HIS A 26 2.39 20.41 10.11
C HIS A 26 3.14 20.56 11.42
N LEU A 27 3.60 21.79 11.66
CA LEU A 27 4.18 22.24 12.90
C LEU A 27 3.21 23.19 13.60
N HIS A 28 2.90 22.92 14.86
CA HIS A 28 2.03 23.71 15.71
C HIS A 28 2.84 24.56 16.68
N LEU A 29 2.82 25.88 16.50
CA LEU A 29 3.59 26.82 17.31
C LEU A 29 3.06 26.95 18.74
N ASN A 30 1.78 26.63 18.95
CA ASN A 30 1.08 26.73 20.23
C ASN A 30 1.01 25.40 20.99
N CYS A 31 1.54 24.30 20.45
CA CYS A 31 1.48 22.97 21.05
C CYS A 31 2.88 22.40 21.29
N PRO A 32 3.71 23.00 22.16
CA PRO A 32 5.12 22.62 22.33
C PRO A 32 5.32 21.18 22.83
N ALA A 33 4.32 20.59 23.50
CA ALA A 33 4.37 19.20 23.95
C ALA A 33 4.12 18.17 22.84
N THR A 34 3.45 18.56 21.74
CA THR A 34 3.17 17.72 20.57
C THR A 34 3.23 18.59 19.30
N PRO A 35 4.42 19.11 18.97
CA PRO A 35 4.54 20.17 17.99
C PRO A 35 4.30 19.70 16.56
N ILE A 36 4.36 18.39 16.29
CA ILE A 36 4.17 17.82 14.95
C ILE A 36 2.77 17.25 14.85
N SER A 37 2.05 17.51 13.76
CA SER A 37 0.90 16.70 13.39
C SER A 37 1.09 16.09 12.00
N MET A 38 0.69 14.84 11.87
CA MET A 38 0.70 14.11 10.61
C MET A 38 -0.72 13.65 10.31
N GLY A 39 -1.19 13.91 9.10
CA GLY A 39 -2.55 13.58 8.71
C GLY A 39 -2.68 13.10 7.28
N GLU A 40 -3.77 12.39 7.05
CA GLU A 40 -4.28 12.13 5.72
C GLU A 40 -5.25 13.25 5.36
N ARG A 41 -5.04 13.81 4.17
CA ARG A 41 -5.84 14.91 3.65
C ARG A 41 -6.88 14.36 2.68
N TRP A 42 -8.13 14.50 3.08
CA TRP A 42 -9.31 14.19 2.26
C TRP A 42 -9.98 15.52 1.87
N GLY A 43 -9.55 16.12 0.75
CA GLY A 43 -10.03 17.44 0.32
C GLY A 43 -9.38 18.62 1.07
N PRO A 44 -10.10 19.69 1.46
CA PRO A 44 -9.49 20.85 2.13
C PRO A 44 -9.18 20.61 3.63
N GLN A 45 -9.60 19.49 4.20
CA GLN A 45 -9.43 19.17 5.61
C GLN A 45 -8.39 18.06 5.77
N SER A 46 -7.49 18.23 6.74
CA SER A 46 -6.56 17.19 7.18
C SER A 46 -7.04 16.64 8.52
N ILE A 47 -7.09 15.31 8.63
CA ILE A 47 -7.38 14.61 9.87
C ILE A 47 -6.08 13.93 10.28
N GLY A 48 -5.48 14.41 11.36
CA GLY A 48 -4.18 13.95 11.81
C GLY A 48 -4.07 13.92 13.32
N ALA A 49 -3.25 13.01 13.83
CA ALA A 49 -2.87 12.98 15.24
C ALA A 49 -1.68 13.93 15.46
N SER A 50 -1.57 14.46 16.68
CA SER A 50 -0.42 15.25 17.11
C SER A 50 0.58 14.35 17.84
N PHE A 51 1.86 14.59 17.59
CA PHE A 51 2.98 13.76 17.97
C PHE A 51 4.12 14.62 18.54
N THR A 52 4.91 14.03 19.41
CA THR A 52 6.28 14.51 19.66
C THR A 52 7.16 14.20 18.44
N LEU A 53 8.30 14.87 18.31
CA LEU A 53 9.31 14.55 17.29
C LEU A 53 9.79 13.09 17.37
N GLN A 54 9.94 12.59 18.60
CA GLN A 54 10.35 11.21 18.83
C GLN A 54 9.29 10.18 18.40
N GLN A 55 8.01 10.47 18.63
CA GLN A 55 6.90 9.62 18.17
C GLN A 55 6.72 9.68 16.66
N ALA A 56 6.94 10.85 16.06
CA ALA A 56 6.85 11.04 14.62
C ALA A 56 7.93 10.26 13.84
N THR A 57 8.95 9.74 14.53
CA THR A 57 10.11 9.04 13.96
C THR A 57 10.20 7.59 14.43
N GLU A 58 9.06 7.01 14.80
CA GLU A 58 8.90 5.57 14.97
C GLU A 58 8.54 4.92 13.62
N ASN A 59 8.82 3.62 13.46
CA ASN A 59 8.72 2.88 12.19
C ASN A 59 7.44 3.11 11.37
N ARG A 60 6.30 3.41 12.03
CA ARG A 60 5.01 3.65 11.35
C ARG A 60 4.89 5.05 10.71
N HIS A 61 5.74 5.99 11.09
CA HIS A 61 5.64 7.41 10.70
C HIS A 61 6.85 7.93 9.93
N GLU A 62 7.99 7.24 9.96
CA GLU A 62 9.16 7.57 9.15
C GLU A 62 8.85 7.60 7.65
N GLU A 63 8.00 6.68 7.17
CA GLU A 63 7.57 6.67 5.78
C GLU A 63 6.77 7.92 5.41
N HIS A 64 5.85 8.35 6.29
CA HIS A 64 5.08 9.59 6.13
C HIS A 64 6.00 10.80 6.05
N LEU A 65 6.98 10.90 6.95
CA LEU A 65 7.95 11.99 6.97
C LEU A 65 8.79 12.03 5.69
N ARG A 66 9.29 10.87 5.25
CA ARG A 66 10.07 10.75 4.01
C ARG A 66 9.28 11.20 2.79
N VAL A 67 8.03 10.76 2.69
CA VAL A 67 7.11 11.08 1.59
C VAL A 67 6.80 12.56 1.52
N CYS A 68 6.65 13.21 2.67
CA CYS A 68 6.39 14.65 2.77
C CYS A 68 7.66 15.51 2.64
N GLY A 69 8.84 14.93 2.35
CA GLY A 69 10.10 15.67 2.30
C GLY A 69 10.53 16.23 3.67
N CYS A 70 10.09 15.58 4.73
CA CYS A 70 10.32 15.93 6.13
C CYS A 70 11.27 14.93 6.82
N ASP A 71 12.08 14.20 6.06
CA ASP A 71 13.09 13.25 6.56
C ASP A 71 14.14 13.91 7.47
N TRP A 72 14.37 15.21 7.31
CA TRP A 72 15.23 16.00 8.21
C TRP A 72 14.71 16.02 9.65
N LEU A 73 13.41 15.83 9.88
CA LEU A 73 12.86 15.67 11.24
C LEU A 73 13.34 14.38 11.91
N CYS A 74 13.66 13.32 11.15
CA CYS A 74 14.27 12.10 11.69
C CYS A 74 15.65 12.38 12.30
N ARG A 75 16.43 13.26 11.67
CA ARG A 75 17.72 13.70 12.22
C ARG A 75 17.54 14.51 13.50
N LEU A 76 16.57 15.43 13.53
CA LEU A 76 16.29 16.20 14.74
C LEU A 76 15.80 15.34 15.90
N ALA A 77 14.93 14.36 15.65
CA ALA A 77 14.48 13.45 16.71
C ALA A 77 15.62 12.60 17.27
N LEU A 78 16.59 12.21 16.43
CA LEU A 78 17.81 11.55 16.90
C LEU A 78 18.65 12.48 17.79
N GLU A 79 18.79 13.76 17.41
CA GLU A 79 19.46 14.77 18.23
C GLU A 79 18.74 15.01 19.57
N GLU A 80 17.41 15.04 19.60
CA GLU A 80 16.64 15.13 20.86
C GLU A 80 16.94 13.94 21.77
N ARG A 81 16.94 12.71 21.21
CA ARG A 81 17.24 11.49 21.98
C ARG A 81 18.66 11.49 22.52
N MET A 82 19.62 11.95 21.74
CA MET A 82 21.03 12.00 22.12
C MET A 82 21.34 13.11 23.14
N SER A 83 20.65 14.24 23.05
CA SER A 83 20.87 15.40 23.92
C SER A 83 19.99 15.41 25.17
N GLY A 84 18.87 14.68 25.16
CA GLY A 84 17.84 14.74 26.22
C GLY A 84 17.04 16.05 26.22
N HIS A 85 17.23 16.91 25.23
CA HIS A 85 16.51 18.18 25.05
C HIS A 85 15.37 18.01 24.05
N VAL A 86 14.18 18.49 24.39
CA VAL A 86 13.02 18.51 23.49
C VAL A 86 13.01 19.85 22.76
N PHE A 87 13.08 19.84 21.44
CA PHE A 87 13.13 21.06 20.64
C PHE A 87 11.78 21.77 20.61
N THR A 88 11.80 23.09 20.76
CA THR A 88 10.60 23.91 20.58
C THR A 88 10.24 24.05 19.10
N PRO A 89 8.98 24.38 18.75
CA PRO A 89 8.60 24.68 17.37
C PRO A 89 9.53 25.67 16.66
N GLU A 90 9.96 26.71 17.36
CA GLU A 90 10.89 27.72 16.82
C GLU A 90 12.27 27.13 16.53
N GLU A 91 12.79 26.29 17.43
CA GLU A 91 14.07 25.59 17.25
C GLU A 91 14.01 24.60 16.09
N ILE A 92 12.86 23.97 15.86
CA ILE A 92 12.61 23.09 14.71
C ILE A 92 12.64 23.89 13.42
N LEU A 93 11.97 25.06 13.38
CA LEU A 93 11.95 25.92 12.20
C LEU A 93 13.33 26.48 11.84
N GLN A 94 14.14 26.85 12.83
CA GLN A 94 15.49 27.36 12.58
C GLN A 94 16.42 26.31 11.96
N ARG A 95 16.14 25.02 12.22
CA ARG A 95 16.86 23.89 11.65
C ARG A 95 16.23 23.35 10.37
N ARG A 96 15.11 23.93 9.93
CA ARG A 96 14.52 23.61 8.64
C ARG A 96 15.60 23.88 7.58
N PRO A 97 15.93 22.90 6.73
CA PRO A 97 16.84 23.14 5.61
C PRO A 97 16.30 24.34 4.83
N GLU A 98 17.14 25.36 4.59
CA GLU A 98 16.81 26.40 3.61
C GLU A 98 16.44 25.67 2.33
N GLN A 99 15.19 25.81 1.89
CA GLN A 99 14.76 25.24 0.62
C GLN A 99 15.69 25.84 -0.44
N ALA A 100 16.66 25.05 -0.88
CA ALA A 100 17.26 25.25 -2.18
C ALA A 100 16.07 25.37 -3.13
N ALA A 101 15.98 26.51 -3.84
CA ALA A 101 15.04 26.72 -4.94
C ALA A 101 14.88 25.39 -5.68
N PRO A 102 13.65 24.90 -5.91
CA PRO A 102 13.37 23.50 -6.23
C PRO A 102 14.44 23.02 -7.20
N ALA A 103 15.40 22.25 -6.66
CA ALA A 103 16.49 21.77 -7.46
C ALA A 103 15.80 21.00 -8.57
N ALA A 104 15.96 21.48 -9.80
CA ALA A 104 15.58 20.72 -10.98
C ALA A 104 16.01 19.29 -10.70
N GLU A 105 15.03 18.40 -10.65
CA GLU A 105 15.20 17.01 -10.28
C GLU A 105 16.53 16.53 -10.85
N PRO A 106 17.41 15.83 -10.08
CA PRO A 106 18.44 15.07 -10.73
C PRO A 106 17.67 14.13 -11.66
N LYS A 107 17.67 14.48 -12.96
CA LYS A 107 17.17 13.63 -14.02
C LYS A 107 17.73 12.27 -13.68
N PRO A 108 16.89 11.26 -13.39
CA PRO A 108 17.41 9.91 -13.31
C PRO A 108 18.18 9.74 -14.61
N ALA A 109 19.44 9.30 -14.50
CA ALA A 109 20.17 8.79 -15.65
C ALA A 109 19.15 7.97 -16.45
N PRO A 110 19.05 8.15 -17.78
CA PRO A 110 17.99 7.53 -18.56
C PRO A 110 18.14 6.02 -18.43
N SER A 111 17.50 5.44 -17.42
CA SER A 111 17.03 4.09 -17.47
C SER A 111 15.99 4.16 -18.55
N GLN A 112 16.38 3.67 -19.72
CA GLN A 112 15.52 3.44 -20.85
C GLN A 112 14.46 2.43 -20.42
N SER A 113 13.47 2.89 -19.69
CA SER A 113 12.21 2.19 -19.52
C SER A 113 11.18 3.28 -19.60
N SER A 114 10.49 3.33 -20.74
CA SER A 114 9.16 3.94 -20.81
C SER A 114 8.36 3.48 -19.58
N PRO A 115 7.38 4.26 -19.06
CA PRO A 115 6.53 3.78 -17.98
C PRO A 115 6.02 2.39 -18.36
N GLU A 116 6.49 1.38 -17.63
CA GLU A 116 6.16 -0.01 -17.94
C GLU A 116 4.64 -0.11 -17.86
N PRO A 117 3.97 -0.52 -18.95
CA PRO A 117 2.52 -0.66 -18.96
C PRO A 117 2.10 -1.52 -17.76
N GLN A 118 1.02 -1.16 -17.05
CA GLN A 118 0.58 -1.89 -15.85
C GLN A 118 0.50 -3.41 -16.08
N LEU A 119 0.08 -3.81 -17.28
CA LEU A 119 0.03 -5.21 -17.71
C LEU A 119 1.41 -5.90 -17.69
N ALA A 120 2.49 -5.21 -18.07
CA ALA A 120 3.84 -5.77 -18.03
C ALA A 120 4.34 -5.95 -16.58
N LYS A 121 4.02 -5.03 -15.67
CA LYS A 121 4.28 -5.21 -14.23
C LYS A 121 3.55 -6.42 -13.66
N ILE A 122 2.28 -6.56 -14.03
CA ILE A 122 1.45 -7.70 -13.63
C ILE A 122 2.05 -9.01 -14.14
N ARG A 123 2.37 -9.08 -15.44
CA ARG A 123 3.00 -10.27 -16.04
C ARG A 123 4.29 -10.64 -15.32
N ARG A 124 5.15 -9.66 -15.04
CA ARG A 124 6.38 -9.88 -14.30
C ARG A 124 6.12 -10.41 -12.88
N ALA A 125 5.17 -9.83 -12.15
CA ALA A 125 4.83 -10.28 -10.80
C ALA A 125 4.27 -11.71 -10.79
N LEU A 126 3.47 -12.07 -11.80
CA LEU A 126 2.95 -13.43 -12.01
C LEU A 126 4.07 -14.42 -12.36
N GLU A 127 5.03 -14.02 -13.20
CA GLU A 127 6.18 -14.85 -13.58
C GLU A 127 7.14 -15.11 -12.42
N THR A 128 7.36 -14.11 -11.55
CA THR A 128 8.27 -14.21 -10.41
C THR A 128 7.58 -14.67 -9.12
N HIS A 129 6.28 -14.97 -9.16
CA HIS A 129 5.45 -15.36 -8.00
C HIS A 129 5.60 -14.39 -6.81
N ASP A 130 5.68 -13.09 -7.11
CA ASP A 130 5.88 -12.06 -6.10
C ASP A 130 4.54 -11.70 -5.46
N PHE A 131 4.12 -12.49 -4.47
CA PHE A 131 2.79 -12.39 -3.85
C PHE A 131 2.53 -11.04 -3.16
N GLU A 132 3.58 -10.39 -2.62
CA GLU A 132 3.47 -9.05 -2.04
C GLU A 132 3.15 -8.01 -3.13
N LYS A 133 3.85 -8.06 -4.28
CA LYS A 133 3.50 -7.20 -5.42
C LYS A 133 2.15 -7.54 -6.02
N ILE A 134 1.80 -8.82 -6.11
CA ILE A 134 0.50 -9.26 -6.61
C ILE A 134 -0.62 -8.66 -5.77
N GLU A 135 -0.48 -8.71 -4.44
CA GLU A 135 -1.45 -8.12 -3.52
C GLU A 135 -1.63 -6.62 -3.76
N GLY A 136 -0.54 -5.86 -3.88
CA GLY A 136 -0.59 -4.41 -4.17
C GLY A 136 -1.09 -4.06 -5.58
N LEU A 137 -1.02 -4.98 -6.54
CA LEU A 137 -1.49 -4.76 -7.90
C LEU A 137 -3.00 -5.00 -8.07
N ARG A 138 -3.68 -5.52 -7.04
CA ARG A 138 -5.14 -5.74 -7.08
C ARG A 138 -5.91 -4.42 -7.19
N ASP A 139 -5.43 -3.37 -6.52
CA ASP A 139 -6.07 -2.06 -6.47
C ASP A 139 -6.10 -1.33 -7.82
N VAL A 140 -5.20 -1.70 -8.74
CA VAL A 140 -5.10 -1.08 -10.07
C VAL A 140 -5.87 -1.85 -11.15
N LEU A 141 -6.50 -2.98 -10.80
CA LEU A 141 -7.28 -3.77 -11.74
C LEU A 141 -8.55 -3.03 -12.14
N ASN A 142 -8.75 -2.89 -13.45
CA ASN A 142 -10.00 -2.44 -14.05
C ASN A 142 -10.54 -3.52 -14.99
N PRO A 143 -11.81 -3.48 -15.42
CA PRO A 143 -12.40 -4.53 -16.25
C PRO A 143 -11.61 -4.86 -17.53
N GLY A 144 -11.00 -3.85 -18.16
CA GLY A 144 -10.19 -4.05 -19.36
C GLY A 144 -8.85 -4.76 -19.10
N LEU A 145 -8.23 -4.50 -17.95
CA LEU A 145 -7.03 -5.22 -17.51
C LEU A 145 -7.36 -6.64 -17.08
N VAL A 146 -8.45 -6.83 -16.32
CA VAL A 146 -8.91 -8.16 -15.90
C VAL A 146 -9.17 -9.05 -17.11
N GLN A 147 -9.82 -8.53 -18.15
CA GLN A 147 -10.03 -9.29 -19.38
C GLN A 147 -8.71 -9.70 -20.04
N GLN A 148 -7.77 -8.77 -20.20
CA GLN A 148 -6.47 -9.08 -20.82
C GLN A 148 -5.67 -10.11 -20.02
N ILE A 149 -5.69 -10.01 -18.69
CA ILE A 149 -5.04 -10.99 -17.81
C ILE A 149 -5.73 -12.35 -17.94
N ALA A 150 -7.06 -12.39 -17.95
CA ALA A 150 -7.80 -13.63 -18.14
C ALA A 150 -7.51 -14.28 -19.51
N ASP A 151 -7.36 -13.48 -20.57
CA ASP A 151 -7.01 -13.95 -21.90
C ASP A 151 -5.57 -14.53 -21.97
N ASP A 152 -4.65 -14.04 -21.12
CA ASP A 152 -3.28 -14.55 -21.02
C ASP A 152 -3.19 -15.87 -20.22
N TRP A 153 -4.21 -16.21 -19.42
CA TRP A 153 -4.24 -17.43 -18.64
C TRP A 153 -4.37 -18.67 -19.53
N ARG A 154 -3.64 -19.74 -19.19
CA ARG A 154 -3.72 -21.03 -19.88
C ARG A 154 -3.79 -22.19 -18.90
N SER A 155 -4.52 -23.24 -19.29
CA SER A 155 -4.69 -24.45 -18.47
C SER A 155 -3.39 -25.26 -18.31
N ASP A 156 -2.37 -25.02 -19.13
CA ASP A 156 -1.07 -25.70 -19.09
C ASP A 156 0.00 -24.94 -18.29
N LEU A 157 -0.32 -23.77 -17.73
CA LEU A 157 0.62 -23.01 -16.91
C LEU A 157 1.05 -23.80 -15.66
N PRO A 158 2.28 -23.57 -15.16
CA PRO A 158 2.75 -24.13 -13.90
C PRO A 158 1.80 -23.80 -12.75
N ARG A 159 1.66 -24.73 -11.79
CA ARG A 159 0.70 -24.59 -10.69
C ARG A 159 0.90 -23.32 -9.88
N GLU A 160 2.13 -22.97 -9.55
CA GLU A 160 2.49 -21.75 -8.81
C GLU A 160 2.08 -20.49 -9.56
N THR A 161 2.17 -20.50 -10.88
CA THR A 161 1.72 -19.37 -11.71
C THR A 161 0.20 -19.27 -11.67
N LYS A 162 -0.53 -20.40 -11.78
CA LYS A 162 -1.99 -20.40 -11.67
C LYS A 162 -2.47 -19.89 -10.31
N ASP A 163 -1.79 -20.25 -9.23
CA ASP A 163 -2.08 -19.76 -7.89
C ASP A 163 -1.82 -18.25 -7.78
N ALA A 164 -0.77 -17.74 -8.42
CA ALA A 164 -0.50 -16.30 -8.54
C ALA A 164 -1.62 -15.56 -9.31
N TYR A 165 -2.17 -16.15 -10.38
CA TYR A 165 -3.35 -15.60 -11.06
C TYR A 165 -4.58 -15.57 -10.15
N ALA A 166 -4.83 -16.64 -9.39
CA ALA A 166 -5.93 -16.70 -8.44
C ALA A 166 -5.79 -15.63 -7.34
N ALA A 167 -4.58 -15.43 -6.81
CA ALA A 167 -4.30 -14.38 -5.83
C ALA A 167 -4.51 -12.97 -6.42
N LEU A 168 -4.04 -12.71 -7.64
CA LEU A 168 -4.21 -11.42 -8.29
C LEU A 168 -5.69 -11.09 -8.54
N LEU A 169 -6.48 -12.08 -8.93
CA LEU A 169 -7.85 -11.88 -9.40
C LEU A 169 -8.91 -12.11 -8.32
N LEU A 170 -8.51 -12.33 -7.06
CA LEU A 170 -9.45 -12.80 -6.02
C LEU A 170 -10.60 -11.83 -5.77
N ASP A 171 -10.41 -10.53 -5.97
CA ASP A 171 -11.47 -9.53 -5.77
C ASP A 171 -12.38 -9.34 -7.00
N GLN A 172 -12.20 -10.16 -8.05
CA GLN A 172 -12.89 -10.02 -9.33
C GLN A 172 -14.03 -11.03 -9.46
N VAL A 173 -15.20 -10.56 -9.91
CA VAL A 173 -16.42 -11.38 -10.10
C VAL A 173 -16.88 -11.45 -11.56
N ALA A 174 -16.03 -11.01 -12.50
CA ALA A 174 -16.31 -11.03 -13.93
C ALA A 174 -16.33 -12.46 -14.47
N ASP A 175 -17.19 -12.75 -15.45
CA ASP A 175 -17.32 -14.12 -15.98
C ASP A 175 -16.03 -14.63 -16.65
N CYS A 176 -15.16 -13.73 -17.13
CA CYS A 176 -13.89 -14.09 -17.75
C CYS A 176 -12.88 -14.71 -16.77
N VAL A 177 -12.98 -14.44 -15.46
CA VAL A 177 -12.09 -15.05 -14.46
C VAL A 177 -12.59 -16.40 -13.96
N ARG A 178 -13.83 -16.77 -14.31
CA ARG A 178 -14.47 -18.01 -13.85
C ARG A 178 -13.65 -19.27 -14.17
N PRO A 179 -13.09 -19.48 -15.38
CA PRO A 179 -12.29 -20.68 -15.68
C PRO A 179 -11.03 -20.80 -14.82
N ILE A 180 -10.45 -19.67 -14.42
CA ILE A 180 -9.25 -19.59 -13.57
C ILE A 180 -9.61 -20.12 -12.18
N PHE A 181 -10.73 -19.65 -11.62
CA PHE A 181 -11.16 -20.09 -10.29
C PHE A 181 -11.74 -21.50 -10.29
N GLU A 182 -12.36 -21.96 -11.38
CA GLU A 182 -12.74 -23.37 -11.53
C GLU A 182 -11.50 -24.29 -11.51
N ASP A 183 -10.40 -23.93 -12.18
CA ASP A 183 -9.13 -24.67 -12.09
C ASP A 183 -8.49 -24.56 -10.69
N ALA A 184 -8.58 -23.40 -10.04
CA ALA A 184 -8.03 -23.17 -8.71
C ALA A 184 -8.70 -24.00 -7.60
N LEU A 185 -9.93 -24.48 -7.78
CA LEU A 185 -10.57 -25.44 -6.86
C LEU A 185 -9.74 -26.73 -6.70
N ALA A 186 -8.94 -27.09 -7.70
CA ALA A 186 -8.04 -28.25 -7.68
C ALA A 186 -6.60 -27.90 -7.24
N SER A 187 -6.33 -26.65 -6.82
CA SER A 187 -5.00 -26.24 -6.37
C SER A 187 -4.59 -26.96 -5.08
N PRO A 188 -3.31 -27.35 -4.91
CA PRO A 188 -2.80 -27.82 -3.62
C PRO A 188 -2.76 -26.71 -2.55
N SER A 189 -2.74 -25.43 -2.94
CA SER A 189 -2.82 -24.30 -2.01
C SER A 189 -4.21 -24.22 -1.38
N VAL A 190 -4.24 -24.02 -0.06
CA VAL A 190 -5.50 -23.83 0.68
C VAL A 190 -6.09 -22.45 0.37
N GLU A 191 -5.22 -21.43 0.26
CA GLU A 191 -5.56 -20.05 -0.09
C GLU A 191 -6.23 -19.99 -1.46
N SER A 192 -5.62 -20.58 -2.49
CA SER A 192 -6.15 -20.55 -3.86
C SER A 192 -7.52 -21.21 -3.96
N ARG A 193 -7.73 -22.32 -3.23
CA ARG A 193 -9.05 -22.97 -3.14
C ARG A 193 -10.07 -22.12 -2.39
N ALA A 194 -9.66 -21.45 -1.31
CA ALA A 194 -10.53 -20.54 -0.58
C ALA A 194 -10.96 -19.34 -1.45
N TYR A 195 -10.02 -18.75 -2.20
CA TYR A 195 -10.31 -17.67 -3.16
C TYR A 195 -11.30 -18.13 -4.23
N ALA A 196 -11.10 -19.32 -4.79
CA ALA A 196 -12.01 -19.90 -5.76
C ALA A 196 -13.43 -20.07 -5.21
N VAL A 197 -13.57 -20.56 -3.97
CA VAL A 197 -14.89 -20.66 -3.31
C VAL A 197 -15.55 -19.28 -3.24
N CYS A 198 -14.84 -18.26 -2.77
CA CYS A 198 -15.38 -16.91 -2.61
C CYS A 198 -15.82 -16.30 -3.95
N VAL A 199 -14.98 -16.38 -4.99
CA VAL A 199 -15.27 -15.79 -6.30
C VAL A 199 -16.41 -16.52 -7.00
N LEU A 200 -16.39 -17.85 -7.03
CA LEU A 200 -17.40 -18.64 -7.74
C LEU A 200 -18.79 -18.54 -7.09
N THR A 201 -18.84 -18.33 -5.76
CA THR A 201 -20.10 -18.08 -5.03
C THR A 201 -20.52 -16.61 -5.00
N LYS A 202 -19.61 -15.69 -5.38
CA LYS A 202 -19.78 -14.23 -5.22
C LYS A 202 -20.06 -13.84 -3.76
N ASP A 203 -19.49 -14.59 -2.82
CA ASP A 203 -19.71 -14.43 -1.38
C ASP A 203 -18.36 -14.44 -0.63
N PHE A 204 -17.78 -13.24 -0.52
CA PHE A 204 -16.49 -13.02 0.13
C PHE A 204 -16.53 -13.20 1.65
N GLY A 205 -17.71 -13.08 2.28
CA GLY A 205 -17.88 -13.33 3.72
C GLY A 205 -17.61 -14.80 4.10
N ARG A 206 -17.64 -15.71 3.12
CA ARG A 206 -17.23 -17.12 3.33
C ARG A 206 -15.77 -17.23 3.73
N PHE A 207 -14.91 -16.31 3.31
CA PHE A 207 -13.50 -16.34 3.67
C PHE A 207 -13.33 -16.35 5.20
N ASP A 208 -14.07 -15.50 5.91
CA ASP A 208 -14.03 -15.40 7.37
C ASP A 208 -14.45 -16.71 8.06
N SER A 209 -15.44 -17.42 7.48
CA SER A 209 -15.89 -18.71 8.02
C SER A 209 -14.81 -19.81 7.94
N MET A 210 -13.89 -19.66 6.99
CA MET A 210 -12.77 -20.59 6.73
C MET A 210 -11.53 -20.24 7.56
N LEU A 211 -11.47 -19.07 8.22
CA LEU A 211 -10.33 -18.67 9.05
C LEU A 211 -10.28 -19.44 10.40
N VAL A 212 -9.07 -19.72 10.84
CA VAL A 212 -8.74 -20.25 12.17
C VAL A 212 -7.36 -19.73 12.60
N ASN A 213 -7.25 -19.16 13.80
CA ASN A 213 -5.99 -18.76 14.44
C ASN A 213 -4.97 -18.06 13.49
N GLY A 214 -5.41 -17.07 12.71
CA GLY A 214 -4.54 -16.30 11.82
C GLY A 214 -4.17 -16.98 10.50
N GLY A 215 -4.81 -18.09 10.13
CA GLY A 215 -4.68 -18.76 8.83
C GLY A 215 -5.98 -19.41 8.35
N LEU A 216 -5.94 -20.12 7.23
CA LEU A 216 -7.09 -20.86 6.68
C LEU A 216 -7.13 -22.30 7.18
N ASP A 217 -8.33 -22.77 7.52
CA ASP A 217 -8.62 -24.15 7.86
C ASP A 217 -8.85 -24.97 6.59
N ALA A 218 -7.88 -25.81 6.22
CA ALA A 218 -7.95 -26.65 5.02
C ALA A 218 -9.20 -27.54 4.98
N ALA A 219 -9.65 -28.09 6.12
CA ALA A 219 -10.81 -28.98 6.14
C ALA A 219 -12.12 -28.22 5.86
N LYS A 220 -12.23 -26.97 6.35
CA LYS A 220 -13.38 -26.10 6.04
C LYS A 220 -13.38 -25.67 4.58
N VAL A 221 -12.21 -25.32 4.04
CA VAL A 221 -12.06 -24.99 2.62
C VAL A 221 -12.48 -26.19 1.76
N ASP A 222 -11.96 -27.39 2.05
CA ASP A 222 -12.30 -28.62 1.33
C ASP A 222 -13.80 -28.99 1.44
N ALA A 223 -14.42 -28.73 2.58
CA ALA A 223 -15.86 -28.87 2.74
C ALA A 223 -16.62 -27.90 1.83
N ALA A 224 -16.20 -26.63 1.78
CA ALA A 224 -16.82 -25.62 0.93
C ALA A 224 -16.64 -25.94 -0.58
N VAL A 225 -15.45 -26.38 -1.01
CA VAL A 225 -15.17 -26.81 -2.38
C VAL A 225 -16.13 -27.93 -2.82
N ARG A 226 -16.36 -28.93 -1.96
CA ARG A 226 -17.31 -30.03 -2.23
C ARG A 226 -18.76 -29.59 -2.40
N THR A 227 -19.15 -28.41 -1.91
CA THR A 227 -20.51 -27.88 -2.13
C THR A 227 -20.69 -27.21 -3.49
N LEU A 228 -19.61 -26.98 -4.24
CA LEU A 228 -19.60 -26.34 -5.55
C LEU A 228 -19.47 -27.33 -6.71
N SER A 229 -19.08 -28.57 -6.42
CA SER A 229 -18.96 -29.68 -7.38
C SER A 229 -20.26 -30.47 -7.47
#